data_AF-A0A0B6ZS53-F1
#
_entry.id   AF-A0A0B6ZS53-F1
#
_cell.length_a   1.000
_cell.length_b   1.000
_cell.length_c   1.000
_cell.angle_alpha   90.00
_cell.angle_beta   90.00
_cell.angle_gamma   90.00
#
_symmetry.space_group_name_H-M   'P 1'
#
loop_
_entity.id
_entity.type
_entity.pdbx_description
1 polymer ?
#
loop_
_entity_poly.entity_id
_entity_poly.type
_entity_poly.pdbx_seq_one_letter_code
_entity_poly.pdbx_strand_id
1 'polypeptide(L)'
;ATVQAEAPWVELLEQPKSRGLRFRYECEGRSAGSVPGENSTNEHRTYPTIKVHNYSGPAIIVVSCVTKEHPPHCKPHPHAIVGRDCK
;
A
#
# COMPACT_ATOMS: atom_id res chain seq x y z
N ALA A 1 34.59 4.50 -16.79
CA ALA A 1 33.52 3.48 -16.89
C ALA A 1 32.20 4.17 -16.58
N THR A 2 31.29 4.27 -17.55
CA THR A 2 29.93 4.77 -17.30
C THR A 2 29.22 3.76 -16.41
N VAL A 3 28.99 4.12 -15.14
CA VAL A 3 28.14 3.33 -14.25
C VAL A 3 26.75 3.33 -14.88
N GLN A 4 26.36 2.19 -15.42
CA GLN A 4 25.03 1.98 -15.95
C GLN A 4 24.09 2.04 -14.75
N ALA A 5 23.43 3.18 -14.54
CA ALA A 5 22.50 3.35 -13.44
C ALA A 5 21.40 2.29 -13.61
N GLU A 6 21.26 1.40 -12.63
CA GLU A 6 20.21 0.40 -12.60
C GLU A 6 18.83 1.05 -12.74
N ALA A 7 17.89 0.35 -13.38
CA ALA A 7 16.53 0.85 -13.56
C ALA A 7 15.86 1.13 -12.20
N PRO A 8 15.00 2.17 -12.10
CA PRO A 8 14.19 2.40 -10.92
C PRO A 8 13.32 1.20 -10.57
N TRP A 9 13.24 0.87 -9.29
CA TRP A 9 12.39 -0.21 -8.79
C TRP A 9 11.83 0.12 -7.41
N VAL A 10 10.83 -0.64 -6.97
CA VAL A 10 10.12 -0.41 -5.70
C VAL A 10 10.30 -1.60 -4.77
N GLU A 11 10.68 -1.31 -3.53
CA GLU A 11 10.73 -2.26 -2.42
C GLU A 11 9.58 -2.03 -1.45
N LEU A 12 8.95 -3.10 -0.97
CA LEU A 12 8.07 -3.04 0.19
C LEU A 12 8.92 -3.18 1.46
N LEU A 13 9.15 -2.07 2.15
CA LEU A 13 9.90 -2.06 3.42
C LEU A 13 9.06 -2.63 4.57
N GLU A 14 7.76 -2.39 4.55
CA GLU A 14 6.82 -2.96 5.51
C GLU A 14 5.53 -3.37 4.81
N GLN A 15 5.14 -4.63 5.00
CA GLN A 15 3.91 -5.20 4.48
C GLN A 15 2.69 -4.71 5.28
N PRO A 16 1.49 -4.65 4.68
CA PRO A 16 0.26 -4.47 5.44
C PRO A 16 -0.01 -5.67 6.33
N LYS A 17 -0.55 -5.40 7.52
CA LYS A 17 -0.93 -6.45 8.47
C LYS A 17 -1.94 -7.40 7.84
N SER A 18 -1.62 -8.69 7.83
CA SER A 18 -2.45 -9.71 7.18
C SER A 18 -3.84 -9.90 7.81
N ARG A 19 -4.02 -9.52 9.09
CA ARG A 19 -5.25 -9.71 9.86
C ARG A 19 -5.52 -8.55 10.81
N GLY A 20 -6.74 -8.49 11.33
CA GLY A 20 -7.14 -7.54 12.38
C GLY A 20 -7.71 -6.22 11.84
N LEU A 21 -7.70 -6.01 10.53
CA LEU A 21 -8.44 -4.91 9.90
C LEU A 21 -9.84 -5.36 9.50
N ARG A 22 -10.85 -4.53 9.81
CA ARG A 22 -12.23 -4.74 9.42
C ARG A 22 -12.59 -3.83 8.24
N PHE A 23 -13.01 -4.42 7.12
CA PHE A 23 -13.60 -3.67 6.03
C PHE A 23 -14.94 -3.07 6.44
N ARG A 24 -15.25 -1.90 5.88
CA ARG A 24 -16.40 -1.08 6.25
C ARG A 24 -17.29 -0.83 5.05
N TYR A 25 -18.60 -0.86 5.29
CA TYR A 25 -19.57 -0.38 4.32
C TYR A 25 -19.70 1.14 4.41
N GLU A 26 -20.04 1.76 3.28
CA GLU A 26 -20.28 3.20 3.18
C GLU A 26 -21.39 3.66 4.15
N CYS A 27 -22.43 2.85 4.34
CA CYS A 27 -23.55 3.17 5.23
C CYS A 27 -23.20 3.18 6.73
N GLU A 28 -22.01 2.72 7.14
CA GLU A 28 -21.59 2.78 8.55
C GLU A 28 -21.29 4.21 9.04
N GLY A 29 -21.10 5.17 8.13
CA GLY A 29 -20.94 6.59 8.46
C GLY A 29 -19.72 6.94 9.33
N ARG A 30 -18.75 6.02 9.45
CA ARG A 30 -17.51 6.20 10.22
C ARG A 30 -16.31 6.13 9.28
N SER A 31 -15.19 6.74 9.68
CA SER A 31 -13.93 6.53 8.97
C SER A 31 -13.53 5.06 8.99
N ALA A 32 -12.97 4.58 7.87
CA ALA A 32 -12.58 3.17 7.72
C ALA A 32 -11.42 2.75 8.66
N GLY A 33 -10.68 3.73 9.19
CA GLY A 33 -9.40 3.50 9.86
C GLY A 33 -8.26 3.29 8.88
N SER A 34 -7.02 3.43 9.35
CA SER A 34 -5.83 3.19 8.54
C SER A 34 -5.51 1.71 8.47
N VAL A 35 -4.96 1.24 7.34
CA VAL A 35 -4.36 -0.10 7.22
C VAL A 35 -3.06 -0.12 8.03
N PRO A 36 -2.95 -0.95 9.09
CA PRO A 36 -1.72 -1.02 9.87
C PRO A 36 -0.64 -1.79 9.12
N GLY A 37 0.63 -1.50 9.43
CA GLY A 37 1.77 -2.31 9.03
C GLY A 37 1.85 -3.62 9.81
N GLU A 38 2.55 -4.61 9.25
CA GLU A 38 2.72 -5.94 9.86
C GLU A 38 3.34 -5.84 11.27
N ASN A 39 4.26 -4.89 11.48
CA ASN A 39 4.94 -4.68 12.76
C ASN A 39 4.20 -3.76 13.72
N SER A 40 3.00 -3.29 13.35
CA SER A 40 2.25 -2.33 14.15
C SER A 40 1.75 -2.97 15.45
N THR A 41 2.07 -2.34 16.58
CA THR A 41 1.54 -2.66 17.92
C THR A 41 0.54 -1.59 18.39
N ASN A 42 -0.03 -1.77 19.59
CA ASN A 42 -0.95 -0.79 20.18
C ASN A 42 -0.21 0.50 20.58
N GLU A 43 1.03 0.34 21.05
CA GLU A 43 1.90 1.40 21.55
C GLU A 43 2.66 2.07 20.39
N HIS A 44 3.06 1.30 19.37
CA HIS A 44 3.83 1.75 18.22
C HIS A 44 3.09 1.43 16.93
N ARG A 45 2.36 2.43 16.41
CA ARG A 45 1.63 2.29 15.14
C ARG A 45 2.57 2.47 13.96
N THR A 46 2.64 1.45 13.11
CA THR A 46 3.36 1.47 11.83
C THR A 46 2.38 1.25 10.67
N TYR A 47 2.85 1.48 9.44
CA TYR A 47 2.01 1.47 8.24
C TYR A 47 2.73 0.78 7.08
N PRO A 48 1.98 0.28 6.08
CA PRO A 48 2.58 -0.23 4.85
C PRO A 48 3.48 0.84 4.23
N THR A 49 4.73 0.49 3.96
CA THR A 49 5.75 1.46 3.54
C THR A 49 6.52 0.90 2.36
N ILE A 50 6.73 1.74 1.34
CA ILE A 50 7.55 1.42 0.17
C ILE A 50 8.77 2.33 0.08
N LYS A 51 9.79 1.88 -0.64
CA LYS A 51 10.95 2.69 -1.05
C LYS A 51 11.15 2.58 -2.55
N VAL A 52 11.30 3.73 -3.21
CA VAL A 52 11.72 3.79 -4.61
C VAL A 52 13.24 3.89 -4.62
N HIS A 53 13.90 2.93 -5.26
CA HIS A 53 15.35 2.89 -5.42
C HIS A 53 15.76 3.43 -6.79
N ASN A 54 17.01 3.87 -6.90
CA ASN A 54 17.62 4.37 -8.14
C ASN A 54 16.84 5.51 -8.82
N TYR A 55 16.09 6.29 -8.02
CA TYR A 55 15.32 7.43 -8.49
C TYR A 55 15.36 8.57 -7.47
N SER A 56 15.57 9.79 -7.95
CA SER A 56 15.49 11.02 -7.15
C SER A 56 14.74 12.08 -7.94
N GLY A 57 13.57 12.46 -7.44
CA GLY A 57 12.68 13.41 -8.10
C GLY A 57 11.22 13.21 -7.69
N PRO A 58 10.30 14.04 -8.20
CA PRO A 58 8.88 13.89 -7.96
C PRO A 58 8.31 12.62 -8.62
N ALA A 59 7.55 11.82 -7.88
CA ALA A 59 6.86 10.63 -8.39
C ALA A 59 5.40 10.59 -7.92
N ILE A 60 4.56 9.87 -8.68
CA ILE A 60 3.18 9.55 -8.30
C ILE A 60 3.11 8.08 -7.93
N ILE A 61 2.62 7.78 -6.74
CA ILE A 61 2.37 6.41 -6.27
C ILE A 61 0.87 6.18 -6.29
N VAL A 62 0.44 5.15 -7.01
CA VAL A 62 -0.96 4.72 -7.07
C VAL A 62 -1.10 3.43 -6.27
N VAL A 63 -2.07 3.40 -5.35
CA VAL A 63 -2.39 2.22 -4.55
C VAL A 63 -3.80 1.77 -4.88
N SER A 64 -3.98 0.47 -5.13
CA SER A 64 -5.29 -0.10 -5.48
C SER A 64 -5.47 -1.48 -4.86
N CYS A 65 -6.71 -1.82 -4.52
CA CYS A 65 -7.05 -3.16 -4.09
C CYS A 65 -7.11 -4.11 -5.29
N VAL A 66 -6.44 -5.25 -5.19
CA VAL A 66 -6.50 -6.33 -6.18
C VAL A 66 -6.95 -7.64 -5.54
N THR A 67 -7.36 -8.59 -6.36
CA THR A 67 -7.63 -9.96 -5.95
C THR A 67 -6.33 -10.66 -5.51
N LYS A 68 -6.44 -11.77 -4.78
CA LYS A 68 -5.29 -12.40 -4.09
C LYS A 68 -4.27 -13.05 -5.04
N GLU A 69 -4.65 -13.27 -6.29
CA GLU A 69 -3.80 -13.94 -7.27
C GLU A 69 -2.53 -13.12 -7.52
N HIS A 70 -1.43 -13.80 -7.80
CA HIS A 70 -0.17 -13.13 -8.09
C HIS A 70 -0.20 -12.52 -9.51
N PRO A 71 0.54 -11.43 -9.76
CA PRO A 71 0.72 -10.91 -11.11
C PRO A 71 1.22 -11.98 -12.09
N PRO A 72 0.74 -11.99 -13.35
CA PRO A 72 -0.16 -11.00 -13.96
C PRO A 72 -1.66 -11.28 -13.75
N HIS A 73 -2.02 -12.31 -12.99
CA HIS A 73 -3.41 -12.79 -12.88
C HIS A 73 -4.27 -12.01 -11.88
N CYS A 74 -3.67 -11.13 -11.08
CA CYS A 74 -4.39 -10.22 -10.20
C CYS A 74 -5.38 -9.36 -11.00
N LYS A 75 -6.61 -9.24 -10.52
CA LYS A 75 -7.65 -8.38 -11.09
C LYS A 75 -8.02 -7.27 -10.10
N PRO A 76 -8.61 -6.15 -10.56
CA PRO A 76 -9.15 -5.13 -9.66
C PRO A 76 -10.17 -5.75 -8.69
N HIS A 77 -10.04 -5.45 -7.39
CA HIS A 77 -11.00 -5.88 -6.39
C HIS A 77 -12.24 -4.96 -6.38
N PRO A 78 -13.46 -5.46 -6.13
CA PRO A 78 -14.66 -4.60 -5.99
C PRO A 78 -14.64 -3.68 -4.76
N HIS A 79 -13.65 -3.79 -3.87
CA HIS A 79 -13.50 -2.91 -2.72
C HIS A 79 -12.49 -1.82 -3.07
N ALA A 80 -12.74 -0.59 -2.65
CA ALA A 80 -11.83 0.53 -2.87
C ALA A 80 -11.04 0.85 -1.59
N ILE A 81 -9.82 1.39 -1.78
CA ILE A 81 -9.15 2.13 -0.71
C ILE A 81 -9.88 3.47 -0.57
N VAL A 82 -10.20 3.84 0.68
CA VAL A 82 -10.85 5.11 1.01
C VAL A 82 -9.99 5.89 1.98
N GLY A 83 -10.04 7.22 1.90
CA GLY A 83 -9.18 8.09 2.69
C GLY A 83 -9.18 9.51 2.15
N ARG A 84 -8.44 10.40 2.82
CA ARG A 84 -8.36 11.83 2.46
C ARG A 84 -7.81 12.04 1.05
N ASP A 85 -6.80 11.26 0.68
CA ASP A 85 -6.07 11.39 -0.59
C ASP A 85 -6.40 10.25 -1.58
N CYS A 86 -7.53 9.57 -1.35
CA CYS A 86 -8.02 8.51 -2.22
C CYS A 86 -9.10 9.06 -3.16
N LYS A 87 -9.09 8.60 -4.41
CA LYS A 87 -10.08 8.94 -5.43
C LYS A 87 -10.58 7.68 -6.10
#